data_AF-A0A967JWL9-F1
#
_entry.id   AF-A0A967JWL9-F1
#
_cell.length_a   1.000
_cell.length_b   1.000
_cell.length_c   1.000
_cell.angle_alpha   90.00
_cell.angle_beta   90.00
_cell.angle_gamma   90.00
#
_symmetry.space_group_name_H-M   'P 1'
#
loop_
_entity.id
_entity.type
_entity.pdbx_description
1 polymer ?
#
loop_
_entity_poly.entity_id
_entity_poly.type
_entity_poly.pdbx_seq_one_letter_code
_entity_poly.pdbx_strand_id
1 'polypeptide(L)'
;MRRASDRRLFDWRVYPDLVDNPGTEGSIDLIYGNYHLPDSATAAGLGTADLRPGESYELEIETEGVVIRGQATIPAAFTASVEVRDGRRIVTWPRVPGAGGYLVEAYPYPREPQRDTVYAVPADVPAGPMSITAVDPNFYRFLTDEDAGRAGIDAGFGVFGALTPASAPIELPAPAAN
;
A
#
# COMPACT_ATOMS: atom_id res chain seq x y z
N MET A 1 -11.25 -10.08 11.22
CA MET A 1 -9.88 -9.60 11.56
C MET A 1 -9.89 -8.84 12.88
N ARG A 2 -8.81 -8.95 13.67
CA ARG A 2 -8.61 -8.26 14.95
C ARG A 2 -7.26 -7.58 15.04
N ARG A 3 -7.18 -6.41 15.68
CA ARG A 3 -5.90 -5.79 16.04
C ARG A 3 -5.17 -6.65 17.08
N ALA A 4 -3.89 -6.92 16.88
CA ALA A 4 -3.14 -7.81 17.78
C ALA A 4 -2.94 -7.19 19.17
N SER A 5 -2.77 -5.86 19.26
CA SER A 5 -2.48 -5.16 20.52
C SER A 5 -3.64 -5.18 21.52
N ASP A 6 -4.89 -5.11 21.06
CA ASP A 6 -6.06 -4.98 21.94
C ASP A 6 -7.26 -5.86 21.55
N ARG A 7 -7.09 -6.75 20.57
CA ARG A 7 -8.10 -7.72 20.10
C ARG A 7 -9.39 -7.11 19.56
N ARG A 8 -9.44 -5.79 19.37
CA ARG A 8 -10.62 -5.10 18.80
C ARG A 8 -10.88 -5.55 17.37
N LEU A 9 -12.16 -5.70 17.04
CA LEU A 9 -12.62 -6.12 15.72
C LEU A 9 -12.64 -4.95 14.75
N PHE A 10 -12.30 -5.23 13.49
CA PHE A 10 -12.49 -4.32 12.36
C PHE A 10 -13.84 -4.57 11.70
N ASP A 11 -14.54 -3.49 11.31
CA ASP A 11 -15.86 -3.53 10.67
C ASP A 11 -15.75 -3.81 9.16
N TRP A 12 -15.26 -5.00 8.80
CA TRP A 12 -15.16 -5.42 7.41
C TRP A 12 -16.53 -5.55 6.77
N ARG A 13 -16.71 -4.92 5.61
CA ARG A 13 -17.96 -4.91 4.86
C ARG A 13 -17.74 -5.50 3.49
N VAL A 14 -18.69 -6.32 3.04
CA VAL A 14 -18.70 -6.77 1.64
C VAL A 14 -18.83 -5.55 0.74
N TYR A 15 -18.06 -5.47 -0.34
CA TYR A 15 -18.30 -4.45 -1.36
C TYR A 15 -19.68 -4.68 -1.97
N PRO A 16 -20.59 -3.69 -1.98
CA PRO A 16 -21.85 -3.86 -2.69
C PRO A 16 -21.55 -4.12 -4.17
N ASP A 17 -22.26 -5.07 -4.79
CA ASP A 17 -22.16 -5.37 -6.22
C ASP A 17 -22.11 -4.05 -7.01
N LEU A 18 -21.03 -3.83 -7.77
CA LEU A 18 -20.80 -2.63 -8.57
C LEU A 18 -21.93 -2.46 -9.59
N VAL A 19 -22.94 -1.68 -9.24
CA VAL A 19 -23.89 -1.09 -10.17
C VAL A 19 -23.70 0.43 -10.10
N ASP A 20 -23.09 0.97 -11.15
CA ASP A 20 -23.07 2.38 -11.60
C ASP A 20 -22.64 3.48 -10.60
N ASN A 21 -21.40 3.99 -10.71
CA ASN A 21 -21.04 5.07 -11.66
C ASN A 21 -19.64 5.63 -11.31
N PRO A 22 -18.80 5.97 -12.32
CA PRO A 22 -17.46 6.48 -12.16
C PRO A 22 -17.48 7.99 -11.91
N GLY A 23 -16.67 8.45 -10.98
CA GLY A 23 -16.39 9.88 -10.83
C GLY A 23 -16.43 10.35 -9.39
N THR A 24 -15.26 10.34 -8.75
CA THR A 24 -14.69 11.55 -8.14
C THR A 24 -13.22 11.28 -7.79
N GLU A 25 -12.36 11.85 -8.62
CA GLU A 25 -11.01 12.36 -8.34
C GLU A 25 -10.08 11.57 -7.39
N GLY A 26 -9.18 10.79 -8.00
CA GLY A 26 -7.79 10.72 -7.57
C GLY A 26 -7.31 9.38 -6.99
N SER A 27 -6.89 8.46 -7.87
CA SER A 27 -5.92 7.36 -7.63
C SER A 27 -6.36 6.32 -6.57
N ILE A 28 -6.78 5.09 -6.88
CA ILE A 28 -6.26 4.09 -7.83
C ILE A 28 -7.42 3.15 -8.20
N ASP A 29 -7.58 2.85 -9.50
CA ASP A 29 -8.37 1.71 -9.98
C ASP A 29 -7.71 0.38 -9.54
N LEU A 30 -8.05 -0.08 -8.34
CA LEU A 30 -7.81 -1.46 -7.86
C LEU A 30 -9.15 -2.06 -7.44
N ILE A 31 -10.10 -2.11 -8.36
CA ILE A 31 -11.34 -2.86 -8.21
C ILE A 31 -11.02 -4.37 -8.25
N TYR A 32 -10.55 -4.93 -7.14
CA TYR A 32 -10.37 -6.38 -6.97
C TYR A 32 -10.82 -6.90 -5.61
N GLY A 33 -11.45 -6.06 -4.79
CA GLY A 33 -11.78 -6.38 -3.42
C GLY A 33 -13.19 -6.87 -3.19
N ASN A 34 -13.34 -8.03 -2.54
CA ASN A 34 -14.66 -8.50 -2.09
C ASN A 34 -15.16 -7.81 -0.82
N TYR A 35 -14.28 -7.14 -0.07
CA TYR A 35 -14.60 -6.42 1.17
C TYR A 35 -13.88 -5.07 1.22
N HIS A 36 -14.35 -4.13 2.05
CA HIS A 36 -13.73 -2.86 2.46
C HIS A 36 -13.86 -2.61 3.95
N LEU A 37 -13.10 -1.63 4.45
CA LEU A 37 -13.33 -1.00 5.76
C LEU A 37 -13.89 0.41 5.60
N PRO A 38 -14.81 0.83 6.49
CA PRO A 38 -15.25 2.22 6.54
C PRO A 38 -14.10 3.12 7.02
N ASP A 39 -14.14 4.39 6.62
CA ASP A 39 -13.08 5.36 6.95
C ASP A 39 -12.84 5.54 8.46
N SER A 40 -13.90 5.39 9.25
CA SER A 40 -13.89 5.62 10.70
C SER A 40 -14.52 4.45 11.45
N ALA A 41 -14.20 4.37 12.74
CA ALA A 41 -14.82 3.40 13.63
C ALA A 41 -16.34 3.53 13.64
N THR A 42 -17.00 2.38 13.70
CA THR A 42 -18.46 2.26 13.74
C THR A 42 -18.86 1.52 15.02
N ALA A 43 -20.17 1.37 15.25
CA ALA A 43 -20.65 0.53 16.35
C ALA A 43 -20.23 -0.95 16.19
N ALA A 44 -19.94 -1.39 14.96
CA ALA A 44 -19.56 -2.77 14.65
C ALA A 44 -18.04 -3.03 14.77
N GLY A 45 -17.21 -1.98 14.79
CA GLY A 45 -15.76 -2.17 14.90
C GLY A 45 -14.92 -0.95 14.52
N LEU A 46 -13.61 -1.19 14.43
CA LEU A 46 -12.60 -0.25 13.95
C LEU A 46 -12.75 0.01 12.44
N GLY A 47 -12.38 1.21 12.00
CA GLY A 47 -12.30 1.61 10.59
C GLY A 47 -10.85 1.79 10.11
N THR A 48 -10.65 2.37 8.93
CA THR A 48 -9.32 2.60 8.37
C THR A 48 -8.52 3.64 9.17
N ALA A 49 -9.15 4.64 9.78
CA ALA A 49 -8.46 5.59 10.66
C ALA A 49 -7.83 4.97 11.91
N ASP A 50 -8.21 3.74 12.29
CA ASP A 50 -7.68 3.05 13.46
C ASP A 50 -6.41 2.23 13.19
N LEU A 51 -5.96 2.24 11.94
CA LEU A 51 -4.74 1.56 11.50
C LEU A 51 -3.52 2.38 11.83
N ARG A 52 -2.43 1.70 12.19
CA ARG A 52 -1.19 2.38 12.53
C ARG A 52 0.00 1.71 11.86
N PRO A 53 0.93 2.49 11.29
CA PRO A 53 2.19 1.95 10.80
C PRO A 53 2.90 1.10 11.86
N GLY A 54 3.38 -0.08 11.47
CA GLY A 54 4.06 -1.03 12.35
C GLY A 54 3.16 -1.92 13.21
N GLU A 55 1.85 -1.68 13.26
CA GLU A 55 0.93 -2.58 13.97
C GLU A 55 0.70 -3.88 13.21
N SER A 56 0.40 -4.95 13.97
CA SER A 56 0.03 -6.25 13.42
C SER A 56 -1.43 -6.59 13.70
N TYR A 57 -2.00 -7.37 12.81
CA TYR A 57 -3.41 -7.72 12.79
C TYR A 57 -3.57 -9.21 12.52
N GLU A 58 -4.40 -9.86 13.31
CA GLU A 58 -4.76 -11.25 13.12
C GLU A 58 -5.94 -11.36 12.17
N LEU A 59 -5.73 -12.16 11.14
CA LEU A 59 -6.74 -12.54 10.19
C LEU A 59 -7.32 -13.90 10.57
N GLU A 60 -8.65 -13.96 10.53
CA GLU A 60 -9.39 -15.21 10.49
C GLU A 60 -10.45 -15.03 9.41
N ILE A 61 -10.42 -15.88 8.39
CA ILE A 61 -11.41 -15.95 7.31
C ILE A 61 -11.97 -17.35 7.33
N GLU A 62 -13.28 -17.45 7.39
CA GLU A 62 -13.98 -18.71 7.20
C GLU A 62 -14.66 -18.67 5.84
N THR A 63 -14.32 -19.64 4.97
CA THR A 63 -14.96 -19.83 3.68
C THR A 63 -15.21 -21.31 3.46
N GLU A 64 -16.44 -21.68 3.07
CA GLU A 64 -16.82 -23.07 2.78
C GLU A 64 -16.47 -24.08 3.89
N GLY A 65 -16.50 -23.65 5.16
CA GLY A 65 -16.14 -24.47 6.32
C GLY A 65 -14.63 -24.61 6.56
N VAL A 66 -13.80 -23.95 5.76
CA VAL A 66 -12.35 -23.85 5.97
C VAL A 66 -12.01 -22.53 6.65
N VAL A 67 -11.30 -22.60 7.77
CA VAL A 67 -10.82 -21.42 8.48
C VAL A 67 -9.34 -21.17 8.15
N ILE A 68 -9.08 -20.07 7.44
CA ILE A 68 -7.74 -19.56 7.16
C ILE A 68 -7.39 -18.56 8.24
N ARG A 69 -6.27 -18.81 8.93
CA ARG A 69 -5.70 -17.90 9.92
C ARG A 69 -4.39 -17.34 9.43
N GLY A 70 -4.16 -16.06 9.67
CA GLY A 70 -2.95 -15.37 9.27
C GLY A 70 -2.65 -14.18 10.15
N GLN A 71 -1.48 -13.60 9.96
CA GLN A 71 -1.09 -12.34 10.56
C GLN A 71 -0.51 -11.44 9.47
N ALA A 72 -0.88 -10.16 9.51
CA ALA A 72 -0.31 -9.13 8.66
C ALA A 72 0.22 -7.99 9.50
N THR A 73 1.26 -7.32 9.02
CA THR A 73 1.87 -6.16 9.67
C THR A 73 1.83 -4.99 8.70
N ILE A 74 1.28 -3.85 9.15
CA ILE A 74 1.34 -2.62 8.35
C ILE A 74 2.79 -2.16 8.33
N PRO A 75 3.37 -1.85 7.14
CA PRO A 75 4.71 -1.32 7.05
C PRO A 75 4.91 -0.11 7.98
N ALA A 76 6.05 -0.05 8.66
CA ALA A 76 6.36 1.08 9.52
C ALA A 76 6.51 2.38 8.70
N ALA A 77 6.24 3.52 9.34
CA ALA A 77 6.43 4.82 8.71
C ALA A 77 7.91 5.06 8.37
N PHE A 78 8.16 5.81 7.30
CA PHE A 78 9.49 6.21 6.88
C PHE A 78 9.47 7.56 6.22
N THR A 79 10.67 8.12 6.10
CA THR A 79 10.96 9.25 5.23
C THR A 79 11.91 8.79 4.15
N ALA A 80 11.87 9.49 3.03
CA ALA A 80 12.78 9.29 1.93
C ALA A 80 13.55 10.59 1.66
N SER A 81 14.71 10.45 1.06
CA SER A 81 15.62 11.56 0.78
C SER A 81 16.00 11.58 -0.69
N VAL A 82 16.23 12.77 -1.22
CA VAL A 82 16.71 12.97 -2.59
C VAL A 82 18.09 13.60 -2.55
N GLU A 83 19.02 13.03 -3.30
CA GLU A 83 20.33 13.61 -3.56
C GLU A 83 20.54 13.79 -5.06
N VAL A 84 21.31 14.81 -5.45
CA VAL A 84 21.77 14.97 -6.83
C VAL A 84 23.25 14.61 -6.87
N ARG A 85 23.59 13.57 -7.62
CA ARG A 85 24.95 13.06 -7.79
C ARG A 85 25.24 12.88 -9.27
N ASP A 86 26.33 13.48 -9.75
CA ASP A 86 26.74 13.41 -11.17
C ASP A 86 25.62 13.77 -12.15
N GLY A 87 24.84 14.82 -11.83
CA GLY A 87 23.70 15.27 -12.63
C GLY A 87 22.46 14.39 -12.54
N ARG A 88 22.48 13.29 -11.77
CA ARG A 88 21.36 12.36 -11.58
C ARG A 88 20.70 12.58 -10.23
N ARG A 89 19.37 12.54 -10.21
CA ARG A 89 18.58 12.52 -8.98
C ARG A 89 18.48 11.08 -8.48
N ILE A 90 18.91 10.83 -7.27
CA ILE A 90 18.86 9.54 -6.60
C ILE A 90 17.99 9.70 -5.37
N VAL A 91 16.96 8.87 -5.28
CA VAL A 91 16.06 8.84 -4.14
C VAL A 91 16.39 7.61 -3.29
N THR A 92 16.53 7.79 -1.99
CA THR A 92 16.86 6.70 -1.06
C THR A 92 15.93 6.71 0.15
N TRP A 93 15.64 5.52 0.67
CA TRP A 93 14.81 5.32 1.85
C TRP A 93 15.33 4.13 2.66
N PRO A 94 14.97 4.01 3.95
CA PRO A 94 15.33 2.83 4.73
C PRO A 94 14.42 1.65 4.39
N ARG A 95 14.96 0.44 4.53
CA ARG A 95 14.12 -0.75 4.62
C ARG A 95 13.31 -0.71 5.92
N VAL A 96 11.99 -0.84 5.85
CA VAL A 96 11.13 -0.76 7.04
C VAL A 96 10.54 -2.09 7.48
N PRO A 97 10.36 -2.32 8.79
CA PRO A 97 9.63 -3.48 9.29
C PRO A 97 8.22 -3.56 8.68
N GLY A 98 7.78 -4.78 8.38
CA GLY A 98 6.48 -5.03 7.75
C GLY A 98 6.45 -4.79 6.24
N ALA A 99 7.48 -4.21 5.62
CA ALA A 99 7.53 -4.06 4.16
C ALA A 99 8.02 -5.34 3.45
N GLY A 100 7.20 -5.83 2.51
CA GLY A 100 7.59 -6.81 1.50
C GLY A 100 8.35 -6.19 0.34
N GLY A 101 8.01 -4.95 0.01
CA GLY A 101 8.63 -4.10 -0.99
C GLY A 101 7.97 -2.73 -1.03
N TYR A 102 8.17 -2.02 -2.12
CA TYR A 102 7.77 -0.63 -2.30
C TYR A 102 7.11 -0.44 -3.65
N LEU A 103 6.24 0.57 -3.74
CA LEU A 103 5.72 1.10 -4.98
C LEU A 103 6.24 2.51 -5.16
N VAL A 104 6.89 2.75 -6.30
CA VAL A 104 7.46 4.04 -6.66
C VAL A 104 6.59 4.67 -7.73
N GLU A 105 6.17 5.91 -7.52
CA GLU A 105 5.37 6.69 -8.48
C GLU A 105 6.06 8.03 -8.74
N ALA A 106 6.48 8.23 -9.98
CA ALA A 106 7.15 9.44 -10.45
C ALA A 106 6.57 9.84 -11.81
N TYR A 107 5.76 10.88 -11.87
CA TYR A 107 5.16 11.34 -13.12
C TYR A 107 6.23 11.61 -14.19
N PRO A 108 6.04 11.23 -15.48
CA PRO A 108 4.85 10.61 -16.07
C PRO A 108 4.82 9.07 -16.03
N TYR A 109 5.74 8.44 -15.30
CA TYR A 109 5.87 7.00 -15.28
C TYR A 109 4.76 6.35 -14.44
N PRO A 110 4.30 5.15 -14.85
CA PRO A 110 3.37 4.38 -14.03
C PRO A 110 4.01 4.01 -12.70
N ARG A 111 3.17 3.64 -11.73
CA ARG A 111 3.63 3.13 -10.45
C ARG A 111 4.32 1.77 -10.64
N GLU A 112 5.54 1.63 -10.12
CA GLU A 112 6.38 0.46 -10.32
C GLU A 112 6.74 -0.25 -8.99
N PRO A 113 6.67 -1.60 -8.93
CA PRO A 113 7.18 -2.36 -7.80
C PRO A 113 8.70 -2.30 -7.71
N GLN A 114 9.20 -2.01 -6.51
CA GLN A 114 10.62 -1.94 -6.19
C GLN A 114 10.92 -2.73 -4.93
N ARG A 115 11.97 -3.55 -4.97
CA ARG A 115 12.47 -4.26 -3.78
C ARG A 115 13.65 -3.53 -3.14
N ASP A 116 14.40 -2.82 -3.98
CA ASP A 116 15.52 -1.99 -3.54
C ASP A 116 15.01 -0.73 -2.84
N THR A 117 15.90 -0.10 -2.07
CA THR A 117 15.59 1.12 -1.32
C THR A 117 16.34 2.34 -1.84
N VAL A 118 16.72 2.26 -3.12
CA VAL A 118 17.40 3.28 -3.89
C VAL A 118 16.75 3.30 -5.27
N TYR A 119 16.41 4.48 -5.75
CA TYR A 119 15.82 4.68 -7.07
C TYR A 119 16.54 5.80 -7.81
N ALA A 120 17.13 5.46 -8.95
CA ALA A 120 17.70 6.45 -9.86
C ALA A 120 16.56 7.02 -10.71
N VAL A 121 16.21 8.27 -10.47
CA VAL A 121 15.10 8.93 -11.17
C VAL A 121 15.50 9.13 -12.64
N PRO A 122 14.66 8.69 -13.60
CA PRO A 122 14.91 8.94 -15.02
C PRO A 122 15.13 10.43 -15.32
N ALA A 123 15.98 10.73 -16.31
CA ALA A 123 16.40 12.09 -16.60
C ALA A 123 15.26 12.99 -17.13
N ASP A 124 14.25 12.39 -17.74
CA ASP A 124 13.09 13.05 -18.33
C ASP A 124 11.91 13.24 -17.35
N VAL A 125 11.99 12.70 -16.13
CA VAL A 125 11.05 13.02 -15.05
C VAL A 125 11.19 14.51 -14.70
N PRO A 126 10.13 15.32 -14.72
CA PRO A 126 10.22 16.73 -14.34
C PRO A 126 10.56 16.91 -12.85
N ALA A 127 10.83 18.15 -12.43
CA ALA A 127 10.71 18.50 -11.03
C ALA A 127 9.26 18.33 -10.59
N GLY A 128 9.03 18.00 -9.32
CA GLY A 128 7.68 17.82 -8.81
C GLY A 128 7.53 16.70 -7.79
N PRO A 129 6.29 16.38 -7.44
CA PRO A 129 5.99 15.37 -6.44
C PRO A 129 6.33 13.97 -6.95
N MET A 130 6.93 13.18 -6.07
CA MET A 130 7.15 11.74 -6.20
C MET A 130 6.66 11.08 -4.91
N SER A 131 6.14 9.85 -5.02
CA SER A 131 5.74 9.08 -3.84
C SER A 131 6.41 7.71 -3.80
N ILE A 132 6.79 7.31 -2.59
CA ILE A 132 7.24 5.95 -2.30
C ILE A 132 6.32 5.39 -1.24
N THR A 133 5.85 4.18 -1.50
CA THR A 133 4.73 3.58 -0.82
C THR A 133 5.15 2.18 -0.39
N ALA A 134 5.42 1.97 0.91
CA ALA A 134 5.79 0.65 1.42
C ALA A 134 4.55 -0.23 1.50
N VAL A 135 4.67 -1.48 1.07
CA VAL A 135 3.57 -2.46 1.02
C VAL A 135 3.94 -3.74 1.75
N ASP A 136 2.93 -4.44 2.30
CA ASP A 136 3.16 -5.69 3.02
C ASP A 136 3.61 -6.83 2.09
N PRO A 137 4.20 -7.92 2.62
CA PRO A 137 4.69 -9.04 1.81
C PRO A 137 3.65 -9.75 0.96
N ASN A 138 2.40 -9.84 1.44
CA ASN A 138 1.34 -10.51 0.69
C ASN A 138 0.89 -9.63 -0.48
N PHE A 139 0.75 -8.32 -0.26
CA PHE A 139 0.43 -7.39 -1.35
C PHE A 139 1.56 -7.32 -2.38
N TYR A 140 2.82 -7.21 -1.91
CA TYR A 140 3.95 -7.16 -2.83
C TYR A 140 4.03 -8.42 -3.70
N ARG A 141 3.85 -9.61 -3.11
CA ARG A 141 3.79 -10.87 -3.86
C ARG A 141 2.66 -10.87 -4.88
N PHE A 142 1.45 -10.46 -4.50
CA PHE A 142 0.33 -10.35 -5.44
C PHE A 142 0.65 -9.45 -6.65
N LEU A 143 1.41 -8.36 -6.45
CA LEU A 143 1.79 -7.46 -7.53
C LEU A 143 2.91 -7.99 -8.43
N THR A 144 3.81 -8.83 -7.90
CA THR A 144 5.03 -9.26 -8.60
C THR A 144 5.00 -10.71 -9.09
N ASP A 145 4.09 -11.53 -8.57
CA ASP A 145 3.97 -12.95 -8.88
C ASP A 145 2.83 -13.16 -9.89
N GLU A 146 3.17 -13.38 -11.15
CA GLU A 146 2.20 -13.60 -12.24
C GLU A 146 1.36 -14.88 -12.06
N ASP A 147 1.86 -15.83 -11.26
CA ASP A 147 1.21 -17.11 -10.97
C ASP A 147 0.38 -17.07 -9.67
N ALA A 148 0.46 -15.99 -8.88
CA ALA A 148 -0.40 -15.79 -7.73
C ALA A 148 -1.84 -15.55 -8.22
N GLY A 149 -2.66 -16.61 -8.15
CA GLY A 149 -4.07 -16.57 -8.58
C GLY A 149 -4.83 -15.35 -8.04
N ARG A 150 -5.58 -14.69 -8.94
CA ARG A 150 -6.34 -13.46 -8.69
C ARG A 150 -7.37 -13.63 -7.56
N ALA A 151 -7.06 -13.12 -6.38
CA ALA A 151 -8.03 -12.89 -5.30
C ALA A 151 -7.56 -11.67 -4.49
N GLY A 152 -8.41 -10.65 -4.33
CA GLY A 152 -8.07 -9.41 -3.62
C GLY A 152 -9.15 -8.99 -2.60
N ILE A 153 -8.75 -8.19 -1.62
CA ILE A 153 -9.64 -7.42 -0.73
C ILE A 153 -9.24 -5.95 -0.87
N ASP A 154 -10.21 -5.04 -1.05
CA ASP A 154 -9.95 -3.61 -1.28
C ASP A 154 -10.15 -2.85 0.04
N ALA A 155 -9.36 -1.80 0.30
CA ALA A 155 -9.16 -1.24 1.64
C ALA A 155 -8.83 -2.32 2.72
N GLY A 156 -8.24 -3.44 2.27
CA GLY A 156 -8.24 -4.80 2.80
C GLY A 156 -7.04 -5.26 3.61
N PHE A 157 -6.81 -4.83 4.87
CA PHE A 157 -5.72 -5.32 5.74
C PHE A 157 -5.50 -6.82 5.60
N GLY A 158 -4.33 -7.18 5.09
CA GLY A 158 -3.70 -8.47 5.30
C GLY A 158 -4.37 -9.72 4.75
N VAL A 159 -5.33 -9.64 3.82
CA VAL A 159 -5.90 -10.87 3.25
C VAL A 159 -5.23 -11.22 1.94
N PHE A 160 -5.30 -10.30 0.98
CA PHE A 160 -4.49 -10.25 -0.24
C PHE A 160 -4.62 -8.80 -0.72
N GLY A 161 -3.66 -7.95 -0.38
CA GLY A 161 -3.57 -6.58 -0.90
C GLY A 161 -4.25 -5.48 -0.09
N ALA A 162 -3.78 -5.22 1.13
CA ALA A 162 -4.20 -4.05 1.87
C ALA A 162 -3.53 -2.78 1.36
N LEU A 163 -4.33 -1.80 0.94
CA LEU A 163 -3.83 -0.47 0.63
C LEU A 163 -3.94 0.43 1.87
N THR A 164 -3.11 0.19 2.87
CA THR A 164 -2.62 1.31 3.68
C THR A 164 -1.11 1.28 3.66
N PRO A 165 -0.53 1.84 2.59
CA PRO A 165 0.89 2.01 2.55
C PRO A 165 1.33 3.05 3.57
N ALA A 166 2.52 2.85 4.13
CA ALA A 166 3.27 4.00 4.61
C ALA A 166 3.78 4.72 3.35
N SER A 167 3.34 5.96 3.13
CA SER A 167 3.77 6.76 1.98
C SER A 167 4.69 7.87 2.44
N ALA A 168 5.81 8.02 1.74
CA ALA A 168 6.75 9.12 1.88
C ALA A 168 6.64 9.99 0.61
N PRO A 169 5.95 11.15 0.66
CA PRO A 169 6.01 12.12 -0.42
C PRO A 169 7.38 12.80 -0.43
N ILE A 170 7.89 13.08 -1.62
CA ILE A 170 9.17 13.77 -1.82
C ILE A 170 9.00 14.76 -2.95
N GLU A 171 9.63 15.92 -2.80
CA GLU A 171 9.75 16.89 -3.88
C GLU A 171 11.06 16.65 -4.64
N LEU A 172 10.97 16.34 -5.94
CA LEU A 172 12.11 16.20 -6.81
C LEU A 172 12.64 17.57 -7.23
N PRO A 173 13.95 17.84 -7.06
CA PRO A 173 14.53 19.07 -7.58
C PRO A 173 14.55 19.09 -9.11
N ALA A 174 14.78 20.27 -9.68
CA ALA A 174 15.03 20.45 -11.10
C ALA A 174 16.15 19.52 -11.59
N PRO A 175 16.03 18.95 -12.81
CA PRO A 175 17.15 18.27 -13.45
C PRO A 175 18.36 19.21 -13.51
N ALA A 176 19.56 18.67 -13.32
CA ALA A 176 20.77 19.45 -13.53
C ALA A 176 20.80 19.93 -14.99
N ALA A 177 21.12 21.21 -15.21
CA ALA A 177 21.37 21.71 -16.55
C ALA A 177 22.64 21.02 -17.09
N ASN A 178 22.51 20.34 -18.23
CA ASN A 178 23.65 19.82 -18.98
C ASN A 178 24.53 20.95 -19.51
#